data_AF-A0AAP8LAC7-F1
#
_entry.id   AF-A0AAP8LAC7-F1
#
_cell.length_a   1.000
_cell.length_b   1.000
_cell.length_c   1.000
_cell.angle_alpha   90.00
_cell.angle_beta   90.00
_cell.angle_gamma   90.00
#
_symmetry.space_group_name_H-M   'P 1'
#
loop_
_entity.id
_entity.type
_entity.pdbx_description
1 polymer ?
#
loop_
_entity_poly.entity_id
_entity_poly.type
_entity_poly.pdbx_seq_one_letter_code
_entity_poly.pdbx_strand_id
1 'polypeptide(L)'
;LETPYRKIIDGRVSEQIDYLSAIEESHYVIAQANAALDEQGAFVDDLVACREAGETMLTSPANVHYMDVAPSQIVSVAASLIPFLEHDDANRALMGANMQRQAVPCLRPEKPVVGTGIERTV
;
A
#
# COMPACT_ATOMS: atom_id res chain seq x y z
N LEU A 1 -1.54 6.47 15.79
CA LEU A 1 -1.05 5.99 14.48
C LEU A 1 -2.15 6.30 13.50
N GLU A 2 -1.81 7.01 12.45
CA GLU A 2 -2.74 7.42 11.40
C GLU A 2 -2.15 7.00 10.07
N THR A 3 -3.02 6.69 9.13
CA THR A 3 -2.67 6.19 7.82
C THR A 3 -3.33 7.07 6.76
N PRO A 4 -2.60 7.50 5.72
CA PRO A 4 -3.18 8.32 4.65
C PRO A 4 -4.09 7.48 3.75
N TYR A 5 -5.22 8.07 3.35
CA TYR A 5 -6.16 7.49 2.41
C TYR A 5 -6.66 8.53 1.41
N ARG A 6 -6.92 8.11 0.17
CA ARG A 6 -7.54 8.96 -0.86
C ARG A 6 -9.05 8.97 -0.66
N LYS A 7 -9.64 10.16 -0.59
CA LYS A 7 -11.09 10.32 -0.44
C LYS A 7 -11.81 10.06 -1.75
N ILE A 8 -12.94 9.36 -1.71
CA ILE A 8 -13.84 9.20 -2.85
C ILE A 8 -14.95 10.23 -2.73
N ILE A 9 -15.16 11.01 -3.78
CA ILE A 9 -16.20 12.05 -3.87
C ILE A 9 -17.04 11.76 -5.10
N ASP A 10 -18.35 11.59 -4.91
CA ASP A 10 -19.31 11.29 -5.99
C ASP A 10 -18.90 10.06 -6.85
N GLY A 11 -18.38 9.01 -6.19
CA GLY A 11 -17.95 7.78 -6.85
C GLY A 11 -16.62 7.88 -7.60
N ARG A 12 -15.88 8.99 -7.47
CA ARG A 12 -14.57 9.18 -8.08
C ARG A 12 -13.48 9.34 -7.03
N VAL A 13 -12.35 8.69 -7.27
CA VAL A 13 -11.16 8.81 -6.44
C VAL A 13 -10.57 10.20 -6.63
N SER A 14 -10.53 10.98 -5.55
CA SER A 14 -9.96 12.33 -5.56
C SER A 14 -8.45 12.32 -5.25
N GLU A 15 -7.82 13.47 -5.41
CA GLU A 15 -6.44 13.73 -4.96
C GLU A 15 -6.40 14.20 -3.49
N GLN A 16 -7.55 14.33 -2.82
CA GLN A 16 -7.59 14.68 -1.40
C GLN A 16 -7.15 13.49 -0.56
N ILE A 17 -6.14 13.71 0.28
CA ILE A 17 -5.61 12.73 1.23
C ILE A 17 -6.08 13.12 2.63
N ASP A 18 -6.82 12.22 3.26
CA ASP A 18 -7.22 12.34 4.66
C ASP A 18 -6.45 11.29 5.48
N TYR A 19 -5.98 11.70 6.67
CA TYR A 19 -5.31 10.79 7.60
C TYR A 19 -6.34 10.24 8.57
N LEU A 20 -6.48 8.92 8.58
CA LEU A 20 -7.46 8.24 9.44
C LEU A 20 -6.74 7.46 10.53
N SER A 21 -7.25 7.56 11.75
CA SER A 21 -6.88 6.68 12.86
C SER A 21 -7.53 5.30 12.70
N ALA A 22 -7.01 4.29 13.41
CA ALA A 22 -7.59 2.94 13.39
C ALA A 22 -9.07 2.88 13.83
N ILE A 23 -9.50 3.83 14.68
CA ILE A 23 -10.89 3.92 15.12
C ILE A 23 -11.77 4.45 13.97
N GLU A 24 -11.32 5.51 13.30
CA GLU A 24 -12.04 6.09 12.16
C GLU A 24 -12.07 5.14 10.96
N GLU A 25 -10.95 4.47 10.67
CA GLU A 25 -10.83 3.48 9.59
C GLU A 25 -11.94 2.41 9.66
N SER A 26 -12.29 1.96 10.87
CA SER A 26 -13.29 0.90 11.08
C SER A 26 -14.71 1.27 10.64
N HIS A 27 -15.02 2.56 10.48
CA HIS A 27 -16.33 3.05 10.07
C HIS A 27 -16.48 3.24 8.56
N TYR A 28 -15.41 3.01 7.79
CA TYR A 28 -15.39 3.27 6.35
C TYR A 28 -15.03 2.03 5.54
N VAL A 29 -15.58 1.97 4.33
CA VAL A 29 -15.22 0.97 3.32
C VAL A 29 -14.05 1.50 2.49
N ILE A 30 -12.94 0.78 2.50
CA ILE A 30 -11.68 1.20 1.88
C ILE A 30 -11.31 0.25 0.73
N ALA A 31 -11.16 0.78 -0.48
CA ALA A 31 -10.68 0.04 -1.64
C ALA A 31 -9.16 -0.14 -1.65
N GLN A 32 -8.71 -1.24 -2.23
CA GLN A 32 -7.29 -1.52 -2.43
C GLN A 32 -6.68 -0.60 -3.50
N ALA A 33 -5.39 -0.27 -3.34
CA ALA A 33 -4.67 0.63 -4.27
C ALA A 33 -4.53 0.10 -5.72
N ASN A 34 -4.74 -1.21 -5.93
CA ASN A 34 -4.63 -1.88 -7.23
C ASN A 34 -5.97 -1.99 -7.98
N ALA A 35 -7.07 -1.44 -7.43
CA ALA A 35 -8.37 -1.43 -8.12
C ALA A 35 -8.28 -0.67 -9.46
N ALA A 36 -8.93 -1.20 -10.50
CA ALA A 36 -8.90 -0.59 -11.82
C ALA A 36 -9.74 0.70 -11.86
N LEU A 37 -9.11 1.80 -12.28
CA LEU A 37 -9.74 3.11 -12.44
C LEU A 37 -9.69 3.57 -13.90
N ASP A 38 -10.70 4.34 -14.31
CA ASP A 38 -10.70 5.06 -15.59
C ASP A 38 -9.88 6.36 -15.52
N GLU A 39 -9.76 7.07 -16.65
CA GLU A 39 -9.04 8.35 -16.75
C GLU A 39 -9.66 9.47 -15.90
N GLN A 40 -10.92 9.30 -15.47
CA GLN A 40 -11.67 10.25 -14.65
C GLN A 40 -11.66 9.87 -13.16
N GLY A 41 -10.98 8.77 -12.78
CA GLY A 41 -10.86 8.28 -11.43
C GLY A 41 -12.08 7.49 -10.92
N ALA A 42 -12.99 7.05 -11.79
CA ALA A 42 -14.07 6.14 -11.41
C ALA A 42 -13.62 4.68 -11.50
N PHE A 43 -14.21 3.80 -10.69
CA PHE A 43 -13.94 2.37 -10.76
C PHE A 43 -14.51 1.77 -12.05
N VAL A 44 -13.72 0.95 -12.73
CA VAL A 44 -14.10 0.29 -13.98
C VAL A 44 -15.00 -0.93 -13.71
N ASP A 45 -14.75 -1.62 -12.59
CA ASP A 45 -15.46 -2.84 -12.22
C ASP A 45 -16.73 -2.55 -11.42
N ASP A 46 -17.79 -3.35 -11.66
CA ASP A 46 -19.07 -3.26 -10.92
C ASP A 46 -18.94 -3.67 -9.45
N LEU A 47 -17.90 -4.45 -9.13
CA LEU A 47 -17.57 -4.93 -7.79
C LEU A 47 -16.09 -4.68 -7.51
N VAL A 48 -15.81 -4.00 -6.41
CA VAL A 48 -14.46 -3.63 -5.99
C VAL A 48 -14.09 -4.40 -4.74
N ALA A 49 -12.86 -4.91 -4.69
CA ALA A 49 -12.30 -5.51 -3.49
C ALA A 49 -11.98 -4.42 -2.46
N CYS A 50 -12.64 -4.51 -1.32
CA CYS A 50 -12.54 -3.54 -0.24
C CYS A 50 -12.32 -4.22 1.11
N ARG A 51 -11.96 -3.41 2.10
CA ARG A 51 -11.93 -3.77 3.50
C ARG A 51 -12.87 -2.88 4.31
N GLU A 52 -13.55 -3.50 5.26
CA GLU A 52 -14.40 -2.83 6.26
C GLU A 52 -14.18 -3.52 7.60
N ALA A 53 -13.87 -2.75 8.65
CA ALA A 53 -13.64 -3.28 10.00
C ALA A 53 -12.66 -4.48 10.10
N GLY A 54 -11.69 -4.56 9.17
CA GLY A 54 -10.68 -5.64 9.13
C GLY A 54 -11.08 -6.88 8.32
N GLU A 55 -12.31 -6.95 7.81
CA GLU A 55 -12.74 -8.01 6.90
C GLU A 55 -12.64 -7.56 5.44
N THR A 56 -12.33 -8.51 4.55
CA THR A 56 -12.28 -8.27 3.11
C THR A 56 -13.61 -8.65 2.48
N MET A 57 -14.15 -7.76 1.66
CA MET A 57 -15.44 -7.94 0.99
C MET A 57 -15.41 -7.38 -0.42
N LEU A 58 -16.34 -7.83 -1.26
CA LEU A 58 -16.64 -7.23 -2.55
C LEU A 58 -17.87 -6.35 -2.40
N THR A 59 -17.77 -5.09 -2.82
CA THR A 59 -18.90 -4.15 -2.77
C THR A 59 -18.99 -3.32 -4.04
N SER A 60 -20.15 -2.69 -4.26
CA SER A 60 -20.31 -1.75 -5.37
C SER A 60 -19.44 -0.51 -5.16
N PRO A 61 -18.86 0.08 -6.22
CA PRO A 61 -18.14 1.35 -6.20
C PRO A 61 -18.86 2.47 -5.42
N ALA A 62 -20.20 2.49 -5.45
CA ALA A 62 -21.01 3.50 -4.77
C ALA A 62 -20.92 3.45 -3.24
N ASN A 63 -20.54 2.30 -2.68
CA ASN A 63 -20.41 2.09 -1.23
C ASN A 63 -18.97 2.32 -0.72
N VAL A 64 -18.03 2.63 -1.61
CA VAL A 64 -16.62 2.81 -1.25
C VAL A 64 -16.39 4.28 -0.84
N HIS A 65 -15.76 4.47 0.31
CA HIS A 65 -15.56 5.81 0.89
C HIS A 65 -14.13 6.32 0.69
N TYR A 66 -13.15 5.42 0.76
CA TYR A 66 -11.74 5.74 0.65
C TYR A 66 -10.99 4.69 -0.18
N MET A 67 -9.77 5.02 -0.60
CA MET A 67 -8.85 4.11 -1.30
C MET A 67 -7.43 4.24 -0.75
N ASP A 68 -6.69 3.14 -0.69
CA ASP A 68 -5.28 3.14 -0.31
C ASP A 68 -4.44 4.03 -1.25
N VAL A 69 -3.45 4.74 -0.70
CA VAL A 69 -2.58 5.63 -1.51
C VAL A 69 -1.57 4.82 -2.32
N ALA A 70 -1.01 3.77 -1.73
CA ALA A 70 -0.01 2.93 -2.38
C ALA A 70 -0.09 1.48 -1.87
N PRO A 71 0.17 0.46 -2.71
CA PRO A 71 0.25 -0.94 -2.27
C PRO A 71 1.32 -1.15 -1.19
N SER A 72 2.41 -0.36 -1.23
CA SER A 72 3.51 -0.44 -0.27
C SER A 72 3.21 0.22 1.08
N GLN A 73 2.04 0.80 1.28
CA GLN A 73 1.64 1.48 2.52
C GLN A 73 1.63 0.55 3.74
N ILE A 74 1.48 -0.76 3.51
CA ILE A 74 1.38 -1.79 4.55
C ILE A 74 2.77 -2.29 4.97
N VAL A 75 3.80 -2.09 4.13
CA VAL A 75 5.14 -2.63 4.37
C VAL A 75 6.09 -1.59 4.97
N SER A 76 6.93 -2.04 5.89
CA SER A 76 7.97 -1.17 6.49
C SER A 76 9.03 -0.77 5.46
N VAL A 77 9.74 0.34 5.71
CA VAL A 77 10.83 0.83 4.87
C VAL A 77 11.85 -0.26 4.52
N ALA A 78 12.25 -1.09 5.49
CA ALA A 78 13.21 -2.17 5.25
C ALA A 78 12.66 -3.27 4.33
N ALA A 79 11.40 -3.65 4.51
CA ALA A 79 10.75 -4.63 3.63
C ALA A 79 10.56 -4.07 2.21
N SER A 80 10.28 -2.77 2.08
CA SER A 80 10.15 -2.10 0.77
C SER A 80 11.45 -2.02 -0.04
N LEU A 81 12.61 -2.34 0.56
CA LEU A 81 13.90 -2.46 -0.15
C LEU A 81 14.14 -3.87 -0.73
N ILE A 82 13.25 -4.83 -0.46
CA ILE A 82 13.36 -6.20 -0.98
C ILE A 82 12.62 -6.26 -2.33
N PRO A 83 13.31 -6.54 -3.45
CA PRO A 83 12.65 -6.73 -4.74
C PRO A 83 11.87 -8.05 -4.77
N PHE A 84 10.76 -8.08 -5.51
CA PHE A 84 9.90 -9.26 -5.69
C PHE A 84 9.33 -9.83 -4.38
N LEU A 85 9.05 -8.96 -3.42
CA LEU A 85 8.53 -9.33 -2.10
C LEU A 85 7.23 -10.14 -2.19
N GLU A 86 6.40 -9.88 -3.20
CA GLU A 86 5.16 -10.59 -3.50
C GLU A 86 5.35 -12.08 -3.84
N HIS A 87 6.59 -12.52 -4.11
CA HIS A 87 6.94 -13.89 -4.43
C HIS A 87 7.64 -14.63 -3.28
N ASP A 88 7.97 -13.94 -2.19
CA ASP A 88 8.60 -14.51 -1.01
C ASP A 88 7.59 -14.78 0.10
N ASP A 89 7.84 -15.81 0.93
CA ASP A 89 7.03 -16.03 2.12
C ASP A 89 7.36 -15.02 3.23
N ALA A 90 6.38 -14.77 4.11
CA ALA A 90 6.47 -13.76 5.15
C ALA A 90 7.64 -13.99 6.14
N ASN A 91 8.00 -15.24 6.44
CA ASN A 91 9.11 -15.53 7.36
C ASN A 91 10.46 -15.20 6.71
N ARG A 92 10.63 -15.52 5.42
CA ARG A 92 11.83 -15.14 4.66
C ARG A 92 11.95 -13.64 4.48
N ALA A 93 10.85 -12.96 4.15
CA ALA A 93 10.80 -11.51 4.08
C ALA A 93 11.23 -10.86 5.42
N LEU A 94 10.73 -11.37 6.53
CA LEU A 94 11.09 -10.90 7.88
C LEU A 94 12.59 -11.10 8.17
N MET A 95 13.13 -12.28 7.85
CA MET A 95 14.55 -12.54 8.02
C MET A 95 15.40 -11.62 7.12
N GLY A 96 15.02 -11.44 5.86
CA GLY A 96 15.69 -10.56 4.91
C GLY A 96 15.76 -9.12 5.41
N ALA A 97 14.64 -8.55 5.84
CA ALA A 97 14.58 -7.19 6.38
C ALA A 97 15.43 -7.02 7.65
N ASN A 98 15.52 -8.05 8.49
CA ASN A 98 16.36 -8.02 9.69
C ASN A 98 17.86 -8.15 9.37
N MET A 99 18.22 -9.01 8.41
CA MET A 99 19.60 -9.18 7.97
C MET A 99 20.15 -7.91 7.32
N GLN A 100 19.34 -7.16 6.57
CA GLN A 100 19.74 -5.88 5.98
C GLN A 100 20.26 -4.89 7.04
N ARG A 101 19.66 -4.86 8.24
CA ARG A 101 20.09 -3.97 9.34
C ARG A 101 21.40 -4.38 10.00
N GLN A 102 21.90 -5.57 9.71
CA GLN A 102 23.15 -6.10 10.23
C GLN A 102 24.30 -5.98 9.21
N ALA A 103 24.01 -5.53 7.99
CA ALA A 103 25.02 -5.36 6.95
C ALA A 103 26.04 -4.29 7.36
N VAL A 104 27.33 -4.62 7.21
CA VAL A 104 28.43 -3.69 7.49
C VAL A 104 28.82 -2.99 6.18
N PRO A 105 28.99 -1.67 6.16
CA PRO A 105 29.40 -0.94 4.96
C PRO A 105 30.74 -1.43 4.41
N CYS A 106 30.80 -1.71 3.11
CA CYS A 106 32.05 -2.05 2.42
C CYS A 106 32.91 -0.79 2.18
N LEU A 107 34.22 -0.96 2.03
CA LEU A 107 35.15 0.14 1.68
C LEU A 107 34.80 0.80 0.34
N ARG A 108 34.26 0.01 -0.61
CA ARG A 108 33.76 0.47 -1.90
C ARG A 108 32.36 -0.09 -2.09
N PRO A 109 31.30 0.66 -1.74
CA PRO A 109 29.93 0.22 -1.95
C PRO A 109 29.58 0.25 -3.43
N GLU A 110 28.88 -0.78 -3.90
CA GLU A 110 28.32 -0.85 -5.25
C GLU A 110 26.80 -0.70 -5.19
N LYS A 111 26.23 -0.08 -6.22
CA LYS A 111 24.77 0.07 -6.31
C LYS A 111 24.11 -1.28 -6.58
N PRO A 112 22.93 -1.55 -6.02
CA PRO A 112 22.18 -2.74 -6.40
C PRO A 112 21.82 -2.66 -7.89
N VAL A 113 22.03 -3.78 -8.60
CA VAL A 113 21.68 -3.89 -10.02
C VAL A 113 20.17 -4.04 -10.20
N VAL A 114 19.51 -4.67 -9.23
CA VAL A 114 18.05 -4.81 -9.12
C VAL A 114 17.62 -4.16 -7.82
N GLY A 115 16.74 -3.17 -7.90
CA GLY A 115 16.25 -2.42 -6.74
C GLY A 115 14.77 -2.08 -6.88
N THR A 116 14.21 -1.44 -5.84
CA THR A 116 12.78 -1.10 -5.76
C THR A 116 12.50 0.38 -6.01
N GLY A 117 13.54 1.22 -6.06
CA GLY A 117 13.45 2.67 -6.19
C GLY A 117 13.38 3.40 -4.85
N ILE A 118 13.18 2.68 -3.74
CA ILE A 118 13.18 3.23 -2.38
C ILE A 118 14.61 3.55 -1.91
N GLU A 119 15.64 2.92 -2.49
CA GLU A 119 17.05 3.09 -2.12
C GLU A 119 17.54 4.53 -2.24
N ARG A 120 16.90 5.37 -3.05
CA ARG A 120 17.26 6.80 -3.18
C ARG A 120 16.73 7.65 -2.03
N THR A 121 15.61 7.24 -1.47
CA THR A 121 14.90 7.98 -0.41
C THR A 121 15.51 7.70 0.96
N VAL A 122 16.12 6.52 1.12
CA VAL A 122 16.83 6.06 2.32
C VAL A 122 18.29 6.47 2.28
#